data_AF-A0AA43UH28-F1
#
_entry.id   AF-A0AA43UH28-F1
#
_cell.length_a   1.000
_cell.length_b   1.000
_cell.length_c   1.000
_cell.angle_alpha   90.00
_cell.angle_beta   90.00
_cell.angle_gamma   90.00
#
_symmetry.space_group_name_H-M   'P 1'
#
loop_
_entity.id
_entity.type
_entity.pdbx_description
1 polymer ?
#
loop_
_entity_poly.entity_id
_entity_poly.type
_entity_poly.pdbx_seq_one_letter_code
_entity_poly.pdbx_strand_id
1 'polypeptide(L)'
;MTSNNYNLKQLKESQVIQQKILESNEAKIVVLKPIGYPIECSLVETPLIEIPHHEIFEIYAKEQWIGTKISIGSYIFDQKLIPDFAFQIVDLRPNNSYITQRTSILIMEEKNKKEKPVTVDYKLDDIIGQKRAKNKTKIITRYLEEPEKFNQWAPKNILFYGAPGTGKTMLAQALANQNDIPIKLIKATSLIGDHVGDGANLIHDLYNEARHEKPMIIFIDEIDAIALERKYQSLRGDVTEIVNALLTELDGIINNEEIITIAATNNPQLLDHAIRSRFEEEIEFTLPTTEDRREIIKKNLKTLPLKTNINLESLVTKTKNLSGRDIKEKIIKVALHQALIEEVCIITDKHLTYALNQFNHNNQNDESAKGMFV
;
A
#
# COMPACT_ATOMS: atom_id res chain seq x y z
N MET A 1 -57.55 29.63 -43.20
CA MET A 1 -57.29 28.43 -42.37
C MET A 1 -56.44 27.40 -43.13
N THR A 2 -55.33 27.80 -43.77
CA THR A 2 -54.53 26.90 -44.61
C THR A 2 -53.03 26.92 -44.28
N SER A 3 -52.55 27.88 -43.48
CA SER A 3 -51.12 28.01 -43.16
C SER A 3 -50.66 27.24 -41.92
N ASN A 4 -51.57 26.82 -41.03
CA ASN A 4 -51.21 26.09 -39.79
C ASN A 4 -51.09 24.58 -39.96
N ASN A 5 -51.70 23.99 -41.00
CA ASN A 5 -51.65 22.55 -41.23
C ASN A 5 -50.35 22.08 -41.91
N TYR A 6 -49.63 22.97 -42.60
CA TYR A 6 -48.35 22.63 -43.22
C TYR A 6 -47.23 22.45 -42.19
N ASN A 7 -47.20 23.30 -41.15
CA ASN A 7 -46.16 23.27 -40.10
C ASN A 7 -46.30 22.04 -39.18
N LEU A 8 -47.53 21.66 -38.81
CA LEU A 8 -47.81 20.47 -37.98
C LEU A 8 -47.52 19.16 -38.72
N LYS A 9 -47.70 19.12 -40.04
CA LYS A 9 -47.34 17.95 -40.87
C LYS A 9 -45.83 17.78 -40.97
N GLN A 10 -45.09 18.87 -41.19
CA GLN A 10 -43.62 18.86 -41.23
C GLN A 10 -43.00 18.48 -39.88
N LEU A 11 -43.57 18.91 -38.75
CA LEU A 11 -43.14 18.53 -37.40
C LEU A 11 -43.40 17.04 -37.09
N LYS A 12 -44.54 16.49 -37.53
CA LYS A 12 -44.82 15.05 -37.38
C LYS A 12 -43.97 14.20 -38.31
N GLU A 13 -43.75 14.65 -39.54
CA GLU A 13 -42.86 13.97 -40.49
C GLU A 13 -41.40 14.00 -40.00
N SER A 14 -40.90 15.11 -39.45
CA SER A 14 -39.55 15.19 -38.89
C SER A 14 -39.37 14.35 -37.63
N GLN A 15 -40.37 14.26 -36.75
CA GLN A 15 -40.36 13.34 -35.61
C GLN A 15 -40.39 11.88 -36.03
N VAL A 16 -41.23 11.50 -37.02
CA VAL A 16 -41.28 10.13 -37.55
C VAL A 16 -39.99 9.75 -38.28
N ILE A 17 -39.35 10.71 -38.97
CA ILE A 17 -38.04 10.51 -39.61
C ILE A 17 -36.94 10.38 -38.54
N GLN A 18 -36.92 11.22 -37.50
CA GLN A 18 -36.00 11.07 -36.37
C GLN A 18 -36.17 9.72 -35.68
N GLN A 19 -37.41 9.28 -35.46
CA GLN A 19 -37.72 7.98 -34.85
C GLN A 19 -37.27 6.82 -35.74
N LYS A 20 -37.47 6.90 -37.06
CA LYS A 20 -36.93 5.91 -38.02
C LYS A 20 -35.40 5.89 -38.10
N ILE A 21 -34.74 7.04 -37.97
CA ILE A 21 -33.27 7.13 -37.96
C ILE A 21 -32.71 6.52 -36.66
N LEU A 22 -33.35 6.81 -35.51
CA LEU A 22 -33.05 6.20 -34.22
C LEU A 22 -33.22 4.66 -34.24
N GLU A 23 -34.26 4.15 -34.90
CA GLU A 23 -34.47 2.69 -35.09
C GLU A 23 -33.44 2.04 -36.03
N SER A 24 -32.85 2.79 -36.96
CA SER A 24 -31.86 2.26 -37.91
C SER A 24 -30.44 2.17 -37.37
N ASN A 25 -30.08 3.03 -36.40
CA ASN A 25 -28.73 3.13 -35.80
C ASN A 25 -28.80 3.00 -34.27
N GLU A 26 -29.54 2.02 -33.79
CA GLU A 26 -29.69 1.69 -32.36
C GLU A 26 -28.49 0.89 -31.85
N ALA A 27 -27.93 1.30 -30.72
CA ALA A 27 -26.91 0.53 -30.01
C ALA A 27 -27.57 -0.69 -29.35
N LYS A 28 -27.06 -1.90 -29.63
CA LYS A 28 -27.51 -3.12 -28.95
C LYS A 28 -26.80 -3.30 -27.62
N ILE A 29 -25.49 -3.08 -27.61
CA ILE A 29 -24.65 -3.25 -26.41
C ILE A 29 -23.70 -2.06 -26.30
N VAL A 30 -23.61 -1.49 -25.10
CA VAL A 30 -22.66 -0.45 -24.72
C VAL A 30 -21.89 -0.95 -23.50
N VAL A 31 -20.56 -0.91 -23.57
CA VAL A 31 -19.69 -1.22 -22.44
C VAL A 31 -19.00 0.05 -21.97
N LEU A 32 -19.27 0.40 -20.73
CA LEU A 32 -18.78 1.62 -20.07
C LEU A 32 -17.65 1.28 -19.12
N LYS A 33 -16.65 2.16 -19.06
CA LYS A 33 -15.59 2.12 -18.07
C LYS A 33 -15.66 3.38 -17.21
N PRO A 34 -15.73 3.28 -15.86
CA PRO A 34 -15.66 4.45 -15.00
C PRO A 34 -14.28 5.10 -15.10
N ILE A 35 -14.22 6.43 -15.15
CA ILE A 35 -12.96 7.18 -15.26
C ILE A 35 -12.73 8.07 -14.04
N GLY A 36 -13.76 8.76 -13.55
CA GLY A 36 -13.62 9.71 -12.44
C GLY A 36 -14.23 11.06 -12.77
N TYR A 37 -14.00 12.05 -11.90
CA TYR A 37 -14.44 13.41 -12.13
C TYR A 37 -13.50 14.16 -13.10
N PRO A 38 -14.04 15.08 -13.93
CA PRO A 38 -13.25 15.87 -14.87
C PRO A 38 -12.31 16.87 -14.18
N ILE A 39 -12.53 17.18 -12.90
CA ILE A 39 -11.73 18.10 -12.09
C ILE A 39 -11.34 17.38 -10.80
N GLU A 40 -10.03 17.19 -10.60
CA GLU A 40 -9.49 16.73 -9.33
C GLU A 40 -9.45 17.91 -8.35
N CYS A 41 -10.31 17.89 -7.34
CA CYS A 41 -10.24 18.81 -6.21
C CYS A 41 -9.70 18.05 -5.01
N SER A 42 -8.78 18.63 -4.25
CA SER A 42 -8.18 17.99 -3.06
C SER A 42 -9.20 17.58 -1.99
N LEU A 43 -10.45 18.02 -2.10
CA LEU A 43 -11.56 17.73 -1.18
C LEU A 43 -12.53 16.66 -1.71
N VAL A 44 -12.37 16.20 -2.95
CA VAL A 44 -13.29 15.24 -3.58
C VAL A 44 -12.48 14.07 -4.10
N GLU A 45 -12.44 13.00 -3.32
CA GLU A 45 -11.90 11.72 -3.77
C GLU A 45 -12.82 11.14 -4.86
N THR A 46 -12.24 10.55 -5.90
CA THR A 46 -13.00 9.84 -6.93
C THR A 46 -13.64 8.60 -6.30
N PRO A 47 -14.98 8.49 -6.24
CA PRO A 47 -15.63 7.36 -5.60
C PRO A 47 -15.37 6.08 -6.40
N LEU A 48 -15.12 4.98 -5.68
CA LEU A 48 -15.21 3.65 -6.25
C LEU A 48 -16.69 3.37 -6.56
N ILE A 49 -17.01 3.19 -7.84
CA ILE A 49 -18.37 2.86 -8.25
C ILE A 49 -18.54 1.34 -8.17
N GLU A 50 -19.17 0.89 -7.09
CA GLU A 50 -19.67 -0.47 -6.95
C GLU A 50 -21.13 -0.54 -7.39
N ILE A 51 -21.44 -1.48 -8.29
CA ILE A 51 -22.81 -1.68 -8.79
C ILE A 51 -23.30 -3.02 -8.28
N PRO A 52 -23.97 -3.06 -7.12
CA PRO A 52 -24.47 -4.31 -6.56
C PRO A 52 -25.58 -4.94 -7.42
N HIS A 53 -26.30 -4.12 -8.20
CA HIS A 53 -27.42 -4.56 -9.04
C HIS A 53 -27.34 -3.96 -10.45
N HIS A 54 -26.85 -4.77 -11.40
CA HIS A 54 -26.72 -4.36 -12.81
C HIS A 54 -28.06 -3.91 -13.43
N GLU A 55 -29.18 -4.54 -13.09
CA GLU A 55 -30.50 -4.19 -13.64
C GLU A 55 -30.94 -2.78 -13.24
N ILE A 56 -30.67 -2.37 -12.00
CA ILE A 56 -31.02 -1.03 -11.50
C ILE A 56 -30.14 0.02 -12.19
N PHE A 57 -28.84 -0.26 -12.31
CA PHE A 57 -27.93 0.63 -13.01
C PHE A 57 -28.30 0.80 -14.49
N GLU A 58 -28.71 -0.28 -15.16
CA GLU A 58 -29.10 -0.23 -16.57
C GLU A 58 -30.32 0.69 -16.78
N ILE A 59 -31.33 0.61 -15.91
CA ILE A 59 -32.50 1.50 -15.94
C ILE A 59 -32.07 2.95 -15.70
N TYR A 60 -31.26 3.18 -14.68
CA TYR A 60 -30.71 4.49 -14.34
C TYR A 60 -29.96 5.14 -15.53
N ALA A 61 -29.05 4.39 -16.15
CA ALA A 61 -28.24 4.84 -17.26
C ALA A 61 -29.10 5.14 -18.51
N LYS A 62 -30.13 4.32 -18.77
CA LYS A 62 -31.07 4.55 -19.87
C LYS A 62 -31.88 5.83 -19.68
N GLU A 63 -32.42 6.08 -18.49
CA GLU A 63 -33.17 7.30 -18.21
C GLU A 63 -32.35 8.56 -18.50
N GLN A 64 -31.05 8.48 -18.22
CA GLN A 64 -30.18 9.64 -18.33
C GLN A 64 -29.66 9.88 -19.75
N TRP A 65 -29.30 8.83 -20.49
CA TRP A 65 -28.56 8.97 -21.75
C TRP A 65 -29.35 8.59 -23.00
N ILE A 66 -30.65 8.31 -22.88
CA ILE A 66 -31.51 8.00 -24.04
C ILE A 66 -31.44 9.11 -25.10
N GLY A 67 -31.32 8.71 -26.36
CA GLY A 67 -31.19 9.62 -27.51
C GLY A 67 -29.80 10.21 -27.72
N THR A 68 -28.83 9.88 -26.87
CA THR A 68 -27.43 10.33 -27.03
C THR A 68 -26.73 9.52 -28.11
N LYS A 69 -26.04 10.20 -29.03
CA LYS A 69 -25.18 9.57 -30.03
C LYS A 69 -23.82 9.26 -29.41
N ILE A 70 -23.38 8.01 -29.54
CA ILE A 70 -22.16 7.51 -28.91
C ILE A 70 -21.24 6.81 -29.90
N SER A 71 -19.93 6.87 -29.63
CA SER A 71 -18.88 6.23 -30.42
C SER A 71 -17.84 5.58 -29.50
N ILE A 72 -17.17 4.53 -29.95
CA ILE A 72 -16.06 3.94 -29.17
C ILE A 72 -15.00 5.03 -28.88
N GLY A 73 -14.58 5.12 -27.62
CA GLY A 73 -13.61 6.09 -27.13
C GLY A 73 -14.19 7.43 -26.67
N SER A 74 -15.48 7.72 -26.92
CA SER A 74 -16.11 8.93 -26.38
C SER A 74 -16.44 8.80 -24.90
N TYR A 75 -16.64 9.94 -24.25
CA TYR A 75 -17.03 10.03 -22.84
C TYR A 75 -18.50 10.45 -22.71
N ILE A 76 -19.18 9.88 -21.72
CA ILE A 76 -20.51 10.29 -21.27
C ILE A 76 -20.42 10.64 -19.78
N PHE A 77 -21.22 11.61 -19.36
CA PHE A 77 -21.14 12.17 -18.01
C PHE A 77 -22.41 11.87 -17.22
N ASP A 78 -22.23 11.50 -15.96
CA ASP A 78 -23.26 11.38 -14.96
C ASP A 78 -23.51 12.73 -14.29
N GLN A 79 -24.61 13.40 -14.63
CA GLN A 79 -24.97 14.72 -14.11
C GLN A 79 -25.59 14.69 -12.71
N LYS A 80 -25.93 13.50 -12.19
CA LYS A 80 -26.46 13.34 -10.83
C LYS A 80 -25.31 13.21 -9.82
N LEU A 81 -24.12 12.82 -10.27
CA LEU A 81 -22.89 12.78 -9.49
C LEU A 81 -22.09 14.08 -9.68
N ILE A 82 -22.23 15.05 -8.78
CA ILE A 82 -21.51 16.35 -8.86
C ILE A 82 -20.01 16.14 -8.53
N PRO A 83 -19.03 16.70 -9.30
CA PRO A 83 -19.16 17.68 -10.39
C PRO A 83 -19.18 17.08 -11.81
N ASP A 84 -20.00 16.06 -12.03
CA ASP A 84 -20.21 15.27 -13.25
C ASP A 84 -19.21 14.11 -13.42
N PHE A 85 -19.56 12.89 -13.00
CA PHE A 85 -18.68 11.72 -13.11
C PHE A 85 -18.58 11.23 -14.57
N ALA A 86 -17.37 10.98 -15.08
CA ALA A 86 -17.13 10.55 -16.45
C ALA A 86 -17.07 9.01 -16.61
N PHE A 87 -17.75 8.51 -17.65
CA PHE A 87 -17.63 7.15 -18.16
C PHE A 87 -17.08 7.15 -19.58
N GLN A 88 -16.12 6.28 -19.87
CA GLN A 88 -15.60 6.06 -21.23
C GLN A 88 -16.29 4.87 -21.89
N ILE A 89 -16.63 5.02 -23.17
CA ILE A 89 -17.22 3.93 -23.97
C ILE A 89 -16.09 3.06 -24.54
N VAL A 90 -15.95 1.85 -24.02
CA VAL A 90 -14.88 0.92 -24.41
C VAL A 90 -15.29 0.00 -25.55
N ASP A 91 -16.53 -0.51 -25.52
CA ASP A 91 -17.09 -1.33 -26.60
C ASP A 91 -18.51 -0.86 -26.92
N LEU A 92 -18.86 -0.90 -28.20
CA LEU A 92 -20.14 -0.42 -28.71
C LEU A 92 -20.53 -1.20 -29.97
N ARG A 93 -21.73 -1.79 -29.97
CA ARG A 93 -22.21 -2.64 -31.08
C ARG A 93 -23.64 -2.26 -31.50
N PRO A 94 -23.88 -1.74 -32.73
CA PRO A 94 -22.89 -1.25 -33.71
C PRO A 94 -22.25 0.08 -33.29
N ASN A 95 -21.04 0.38 -33.78
CA ASN A 95 -20.35 1.65 -33.48
C ASN A 95 -21.07 2.85 -34.14
N ASN A 96 -20.93 4.04 -33.57
CA ASN A 96 -21.61 5.28 -34.00
C ASN A 96 -23.14 5.20 -33.94
N SER A 97 -23.67 4.71 -32.81
CA SER A 97 -25.10 4.45 -32.61
C SER A 97 -25.71 5.32 -31.52
N TYR A 98 -27.03 5.26 -31.38
CA TYR A 98 -27.78 5.95 -30.35
C TYR A 98 -28.15 5.02 -29.19
N ILE A 99 -28.13 5.55 -27.95
CA ILE A 99 -28.67 4.84 -26.78
C ILE A 99 -30.21 4.91 -26.83
N THR A 100 -30.86 3.77 -26.69
CA THR A 100 -32.32 3.63 -26.72
C THR A 100 -32.79 2.81 -25.51
N GLN A 101 -34.12 2.62 -25.39
CA GLN A 101 -34.72 1.75 -24.37
C GLN A 101 -34.25 0.28 -24.45
N ARG A 102 -33.85 -0.20 -25.65
CA ARG A 102 -33.47 -1.60 -25.88
C ARG A 102 -31.96 -1.82 -25.87
N THR A 103 -31.17 -0.76 -25.67
CA THR A 103 -29.72 -0.84 -25.54
C THR A 103 -29.33 -1.50 -24.22
N SER A 104 -28.58 -2.59 -24.24
CA SER A 104 -28.00 -3.16 -23.01
C SER A 104 -26.74 -2.39 -22.62
N ILE A 105 -26.73 -1.86 -21.40
CA ILE A 105 -25.59 -1.09 -20.86
C ILE A 105 -24.88 -1.95 -19.82
N LEU A 106 -23.61 -2.22 -20.06
CA LEU A 106 -22.73 -2.99 -19.18
C LEU A 106 -21.64 -2.07 -18.67
N ILE A 107 -21.27 -2.23 -17.40
CA ILE A 107 -20.08 -1.59 -16.85
C ILE A 107 -18.97 -2.62 -16.75
N MET A 108 -17.80 -2.25 -17.26
CA MET A 108 -16.56 -2.90 -16.90
C MET A 108 -16.29 -2.58 -15.44
N GLU A 109 -16.50 -3.59 -14.60
CA GLU A 109 -15.83 -3.63 -13.32
C GLU A 109 -14.34 -3.54 -13.61
N GLU A 110 -13.69 -2.49 -13.13
CA GLU A 110 -12.28 -2.60 -12.87
C GLU A 110 -12.17 -3.66 -11.77
N LYS A 111 -12.04 -4.94 -12.16
CA LYS A 111 -11.36 -5.92 -11.32
C LYS A 111 -10.13 -5.19 -10.89
N ASN A 112 -10.06 -4.90 -9.58
CA ASN A 112 -9.03 -4.09 -8.97
C ASN A 112 -7.82 -4.14 -9.88
N LYS A 113 -7.35 -3.00 -10.39
CA LYS A 113 -5.91 -2.84 -10.31
C LYS A 113 -5.68 -3.03 -8.81
N LYS A 114 -5.52 -4.30 -8.38
CA LYS A 114 -4.69 -4.67 -7.28
C LYS A 114 -3.51 -3.81 -7.65
N GLU A 115 -3.31 -2.72 -6.93
CA GLU A 115 -1.97 -2.20 -6.81
C GLU A 115 -1.21 -3.49 -6.57
N LYS A 116 -0.50 -3.99 -7.59
CA LYS A 116 0.53 -4.95 -7.29
C LYS A 116 1.29 -4.14 -6.27
N PRO A 117 1.27 -4.53 -4.98
CA PRO A 117 2.06 -3.79 -4.02
C PRO A 117 3.41 -3.70 -4.70
N VAL A 118 3.98 -2.50 -4.78
CA VAL A 118 5.29 -2.32 -5.39
C VAL A 118 6.24 -3.19 -4.58
N THR A 119 6.31 -4.46 -4.91
CA THR A 119 7.10 -5.46 -4.23
C THR A 119 8.42 -5.28 -4.89
N VAL A 120 9.20 -4.38 -4.28
CA VAL A 120 10.64 -4.54 -4.33
C VAL A 120 10.88 -6.00 -3.94
N ASP A 121 11.32 -6.79 -4.91
CA ASP A 121 11.54 -8.22 -4.75
C ASP A 121 12.78 -8.41 -3.87
N TYR A 122 12.60 -8.26 -2.56
CA TYR A 122 13.65 -8.51 -1.59
C TYR A 122 13.82 -10.01 -1.44
N LYS A 123 15.05 -10.48 -1.61
CA LYS A 123 15.42 -11.88 -1.36
C LYS A 123 16.00 -12.02 0.04
N LEU A 124 15.96 -13.23 0.60
CA LEU A 124 16.60 -13.50 1.90
C LEU A 124 18.12 -13.24 1.87
N ASP A 125 18.73 -13.41 0.69
CA ASP A 125 20.14 -13.08 0.44
C ASP A 125 20.40 -11.58 0.43
N ASP A 126 19.36 -10.76 0.27
CA ASP A 126 19.53 -9.31 0.28
C ASP A 126 19.78 -8.73 1.66
N ILE A 127 19.36 -9.46 2.69
CA ILE A 127 19.45 -9.09 4.09
C ILE A 127 20.79 -9.60 4.60
N ILE A 128 21.65 -8.71 5.05
CA ILE A 128 22.99 -9.09 5.50
C ILE A 128 22.98 -9.21 7.02
N GLY A 129 23.64 -10.26 7.54
CA GLY A 129 23.65 -10.56 8.96
C GLY A 129 22.33 -11.18 9.46
N GLN A 130 21.91 -10.79 10.67
CA GLN A 130 20.68 -11.25 11.34
C GLN A 130 20.51 -12.78 11.36
N LYS A 131 21.59 -13.53 11.59
CA LYS A 131 21.59 -15.01 11.54
C LYS A 131 20.51 -15.63 12.43
N ARG A 132 20.28 -15.06 13.63
CA ARG A 132 19.23 -15.52 14.55
C ARG A 132 17.83 -15.30 13.96
N ALA A 133 17.54 -14.10 13.47
CA ALA A 133 16.26 -13.79 12.85
C ALA A 133 16.01 -14.69 11.62
N LYS A 134 16.99 -14.82 10.72
CA LYS A 134 16.89 -15.70 9.54
C LYS A 134 16.65 -17.17 9.89
N ASN A 135 17.24 -17.67 10.97
CA ASN A 135 17.03 -19.05 11.39
C ASN A 135 15.62 -19.25 11.97
N LYS A 136 15.11 -18.29 12.75
CA LYS A 136 13.73 -18.32 13.23
C LYS A 136 12.71 -18.21 12.09
N THR A 137 12.97 -17.39 11.07
CA THR A 137 12.07 -17.29 9.90
C THR A 137 12.04 -18.56 9.04
N LYS A 138 13.10 -19.37 9.04
CA LYS A 138 13.08 -20.71 8.42
C LYS A 138 12.13 -21.66 9.14
N ILE A 139 12.00 -21.55 10.46
CA ILE A 139 11.03 -22.34 11.22
C ILE A 139 9.61 -21.93 10.80
N ILE A 140 9.36 -20.62 10.72
CA ILE A 140 8.08 -20.06 10.23
C ILE A 140 7.76 -20.52 8.80
N THR A 141 8.75 -20.49 7.90
CA THR A 141 8.63 -21.01 6.53
C THR A 141 8.16 -22.46 6.53
N ARG A 142 8.78 -23.31 7.33
CA ARG A 142 8.46 -24.74 7.40
C ARG A 142 7.04 -25.01 7.91
N TYR A 143 6.53 -24.15 8.79
CA TYR A 143 5.16 -24.21 9.25
C TYR A 143 4.16 -23.82 8.15
N LEU A 144 4.50 -22.84 7.32
CA LEU A 144 3.69 -22.43 6.18
C LEU A 144 3.70 -23.46 5.03
N GLU A 145 4.80 -24.21 4.85
CA GLU A 145 4.90 -25.27 3.84
C GLU A 145 4.08 -26.53 4.21
N GLU A 146 3.96 -26.85 5.51
CA GLU A 146 3.27 -28.07 5.98
C GLU A 146 2.21 -27.76 7.06
N PRO A 147 1.19 -26.93 6.77
CA PRO A 147 0.23 -26.46 7.77
C PRO A 147 -0.54 -27.60 8.43
N GLU A 148 -0.88 -28.67 7.69
CA GLU A 148 -1.61 -29.83 8.23
C GLU A 148 -0.85 -30.57 9.34
N LYS A 149 0.50 -30.60 9.28
CA LYS A 149 1.31 -31.32 10.26
C LYS A 149 1.53 -30.51 11.53
N PHE A 150 1.69 -29.20 11.37
CA PHE A 150 2.10 -28.34 12.47
C PHE A 150 0.92 -27.62 13.11
N ASN A 151 -0.14 -27.26 12.37
CA ASN A 151 -1.37 -26.65 12.83
C ASN A 151 -1.22 -25.79 14.11
N GLN A 152 -1.55 -26.34 15.28
CA GLN A 152 -1.47 -25.66 16.59
C GLN A 152 -0.06 -25.25 17.08
N TRP A 153 1.00 -25.80 16.48
CA TRP A 153 2.40 -25.56 16.82
C TRP A 153 3.03 -24.44 15.98
N ALA A 154 2.35 -23.98 14.94
CA ALA A 154 2.80 -22.86 14.12
C ALA A 154 2.56 -21.54 14.88
N PRO A 155 3.59 -20.69 15.09
CA PRO A 155 3.44 -19.42 15.73
C PRO A 155 2.62 -18.49 14.84
N LYS A 156 1.48 -18.03 15.35
CA LYS A 156 0.58 -17.16 14.60
C LYS A 156 0.98 -15.70 14.72
N ASN A 157 1.45 -15.32 15.90
CA ASN A 157 1.74 -13.95 16.26
C ASN A 157 3.22 -13.78 16.59
N ILE A 158 3.94 -13.00 15.79
CA ILE A 158 5.40 -12.82 15.91
C ILE A 158 5.72 -11.33 16.06
N LEU A 159 6.60 -11.00 17.01
CA LEU A 159 7.09 -9.64 17.23
C LEU A 159 8.54 -9.49 16.74
N PHE A 160 8.76 -8.63 15.76
CA PHE A 160 10.07 -8.17 15.35
C PHE A 160 10.45 -6.91 16.15
N TYR A 161 11.56 -6.96 16.87
CA TYR A 161 12.01 -5.80 17.65
C TYR A 161 13.50 -5.55 17.46
N GLY A 162 13.92 -4.30 17.70
CA GLY A 162 15.33 -3.92 17.69
C GLY A 162 15.56 -2.57 17.03
N ALA A 163 16.82 -2.17 16.88
CA ALA A 163 17.17 -0.84 16.41
C ALA A 163 16.53 -0.52 15.03
N PRO A 164 16.20 0.76 14.75
CA PRO A 164 15.70 1.17 13.44
C PRO A 164 16.73 0.89 12.35
N GLY A 165 16.26 0.62 11.13
CA GLY A 165 17.14 0.45 9.98
C GLY A 165 17.93 -0.88 9.93
N THR A 166 17.55 -1.86 10.74
CA THR A 166 18.16 -3.20 10.82
C THR A 166 17.54 -4.23 9.86
N GLY A 167 16.50 -3.85 9.11
CA GLY A 167 15.91 -4.69 8.06
C GLY A 167 14.67 -5.50 8.47
N LYS A 168 13.93 -5.10 9.52
CA LYS A 168 12.69 -5.75 9.96
C LYS A 168 11.66 -5.93 8.83
N THR A 169 11.25 -4.83 8.20
CA THR A 169 10.31 -4.81 7.07
C THR A 169 10.83 -5.60 5.86
N MET A 170 12.12 -5.46 5.56
CA MET A 170 12.76 -6.20 4.46
C MET A 170 12.74 -7.71 4.70
N LEU A 171 12.93 -8.18 5.95
CA LEU A 171 12.87 -9.62 6.27
C LEU A 171 11.47 -10.19 6.11
N ALA A 172 10.44 -9.46 6.52
CA ALA A 172 9.06 -9.90 6.33
C ALA A 172 8.69 -10.00 4.85
N GLN A 173 9.07 -9.01 4.04
CA GLN A 173 8.87 -9.04 2.59
C GLN A 173 9.64 -10.19 1.92
N ALA A 174 10.90 -10.40 2.31
CA ALA A 174 11.70 -11.50 1.78
C ALA A 174 11.15 -12.88 2.15
N LEU A 175 10.61 -13.02 3.36
CA LEU A 175 9.94 -14.24 3.82
C LEU A 175 8.69 -14.55 2.99
N ALA A 176 7.87 -13.53 2.72
CA ALA A 176 6.67 -13.66 1.89
C ALA A 176 7.03 -14.07 0.45
N ASN A 177 7.97 -13.35 -0.17
CA ASN A 177 8.41 -13.61 -1.54
C ASN A 177 9.04 -14.99 -1.70
N GLN A 178 9.82 -15.47 -0.72
CA GLN A 178 10.46 -16.77 -0.79
C GLN A 178 9.44 -17.93 -0.78
N ASN A 179 8.31 -17.73 -0.11
CA ASN A 179 7.28 -18.76 0.06
C ASN A 179 6.10 -18.59 -0.91
N ASP A 180 6.14 -17.59 -1.79
CA ASP A 180 5.03 -17.21 -2.69
C ASP A 180 3.71 -16.94 -1.92
N ILE A 181 3.84 -16.33 -0.74
CA ILE A 181 2.71 -16.01 0.14
C ILE A 181 2.41 -14.52 0.05
N PRO A 182 1.14 -14.11 -0.18
CA PRO A 182 0.72 -12.72 -0.11
C PRO A 182 1.08 -12.06 1.23
N ILE A 183 1.56 -10.81 1.17
CA ILE A 183 1.84 -9.99 2.36
C ILE A 183 1.10 -8.66 2.31
N LYS A 184 0.36 -8.34 3.37
CA LYS A 184 -0.25 -7.02 3.59
C LYS A 184 0.65 -6.20 4.53
N LEU A 185 1.20 -5.10 4.02
CA LEU A 185 2.06 -4.20 4.80
C LEU A 185 1.24 -3.01 5.28
N ILE A 186 1.14 -2.84 6.59
CA ILE A 186 0.36 -1.78 7.23
C ILE A 186 1.22 -1.04 8.23
N LYS A 187 1.10 0.27 8.28
CA LYS A 187 1.68 1.06 9.36
C LYS A 187 0.63 1.20 10.46
N ALA A 188 1.02 0.98 11.71
CA ALA A 188 0.08 1.13 12.82
C ALA A 188 -0.58 2.51 12.88
N THR A 189 0.13 3.57 12.49
CA THR A 189 -0.42 4.94 12.38
C THR A 189 -1.53 5.09 11.36
N SER A 190 -1.55 4.29 10.29
CA SER A 190 -2.62 4.30 9.29
C SER A 190 -3.93 3.67 9.78
N LEU A 191 -3.89 2.95 10.91
CA LEU A 191 -5.08 2.41 11.56
C LEU A 191 -5.78 3.46 12.45
N ILE A 192 -5.17 4.62 12.67
CA ILE A 192 -5.78 5.71 13.43
C ILE A 192 -6.64 6.52 12.45
N GLY A 193 -7.94 6.20 12.40
CA GLY A 193 -8.91 6.93 11.57
C GLY A 193 -9.27 8.32 12.11
N ASP A 194 -9.95 9.10 11.27
CA ASP A 194 -10.41 10.45 11.62
C ASP A 194 -11.60 10.43 12.61
N HIS A 195 -12.38 9.33 12.64
CA HIS A 195 -13.48 9.14 13.58
C HIS A 195 -13.23 7.97 14.54
N VAL A 196 -13.87 8.07 15.71
CA VAL A 196 -13.89 7.02 16.72
C VAL A 196 -14.54 5.76 16.14
N GLY A 197 -13.89 4.60 16.31
CA GLY A 197 -14.36 3.30 15.82
C GLY A 197 -13.87 2.92 14.41
N ASP A 198 -13.46 3.87 13.58
CA ASP A 198 -12.97 3.60 12.22
C ASP A 198 -11.77 2.64 12.23
N GLY A 199 -10.82 2.88 13.15
CA GLY A 199 -9.63 2.05 13.28
C GLY A 199 -9.88 0.62 13.72
N ALA A 200 -10.93 0.38 14.52
CA ALA A 200 -11.31 -0.96 14.94
C ALA A 200 -11.93 -1.75 13.78
N ASN A 201 -12.80 -1.09 12.99
CA ASN A 201 -13.37 -1.69 11.78
C ASN A 201 -12.28 -2.05 10.76
N LEU A 202 -11.30 -1.15 10.54
CA LEU A 202 -10.17 -1.41 9.66
C LEU A 202 -9.37 -2.66 10.05
N ILE A 203 -9.20 -2.93 11.34
CA ILE A 203 -8.55 -4.16 11.81
C ILE A 203 -9.40 -5.39 11.48
N HIS A 204 -10.71 -5.36 11.76
CA HIS A 204 -11.57 -6.48 11.44
C HIS A 204 -11.64 -6.75 9.93
N ASP A 205 -11.74 -5.71 9.12
CA ASP A 205 -11.75 -5.79 7.66
C ASP A 205 -10.44 -6.35 7.13
N LEU A 206 -9.29 -5.91 7.68
CA LEU A 206 -7.98 -6.47 7.36
C LEU A 206 -7.91 -7.98 7.60
N TYR A 207 -8.36 -8.45 8.78
CA TYR A 207 -8.33 -9.88 9.08
C TYR A 207 -9.38 -10.65 8.27
N ASN A 208 -10.52 -10.05 7.93
CA ASN A 208 -11.50 -10.63 7.01
C ASN A 208 -10.93 -10.80 5.60
N GLU A 209 -10.25 -9.78 5.06
CA GLU A 209 -9.54 -9.85 3.78
C GLU A 209 -8.49 -10.98 3.82
N ALA A 210 -7.68 -11.04 4.88
CA ALA A 210 -6.68 -12.07 5.05
C ALA A 210 -7.27 -13.49 5.15
N ARG A 211 -8.49 -13.64 5.70
CA ARG A 211 -9.21 -14.92 5.72
C ARG A 211 -9.67 -15.37 4.34
N HIS A 212 -9.99 -14.43 3.45
CA HIS A 212 -10.37 -14.74 2.07
C HIS A 212 -9.17 -15.06 1.18
N GLU A 213 -7.99 -14.53 1.50
CA GLU A 213 -6.74 -14.71 0.73
C GLU A 213 -5.72 -15.63 1.41
N LYS A 214 -6.16 -16.60 2.24
CA LYS A 214 -5.27 -17.58 2.90
C LYS A 214 -4.50 -18.44 1.88
N PRO A 215 -3.23 -18.81 2.15
CA PRO A 215 -2.39 -18.37 3.27
C PRO A 215 -1.90 -16.91 3.10
N MET A 216 -1.79 -16.14 4.19
CA MET A 216 -1.37 -14.72 4.13
C MET A 216 -0.50 -14.30 5.32
N ILE A 217 0.43 -13.37 5.07
CA ILE A 217 1.18 -12.66 6.11
C ILE A 217 0.62 -11.23 6.28
N ILE A 218 0.24 -10.87 7.50
CA ILE A 218 -0.07 -9.49 7.87
C ILE A 218 1.16 -8.90 8.57
N PHE A 219 1.70 -7.80 8.06
CA PHE A 219 2.83 -7.12 8.66
C PHE A 219 2.44 -5.73 9.15
N ILE A 220 2.52 -5.50 10.45
CA ILE A 220 2.20 -4.21 11.09
C ILE A 220 3.49 -3.54 11.55
N ASP A 221 3.90 -2.49 10.86
CA ASP A 221 5.08 -1.69 11.22
C ASP A 221 4.75 -0.63 12.27
N GLU A 222 5.74 -0.26 13.08
CA GLU A 222 5.65 0.75 14.14
C GLU A 222 4.48 0.49 15.10
N ILE A 223 4.28 -0.77 15.53
CA ILE A 223 3.17 -1.15 16.43
C ILE A 223 3.13 -0.32 17.72
N ASP A 224 4.29 0.18 18.17
CA ASP A 224 4.41 1.11 19.30
C ASP A 224 3.68 2.44 19.08
N ALA A 225 3.17 2.76 17.88
CA ALA A 225 2.32 3.93 17.67
C ALA A 225 0.90 3.77 18.26
N ILE A 226 0.38 2.54 18.31
CA ILE A 226 -0.97 2.24 18.84
C ILE A 226 -0.90 1.47 20.16
N ALA A 227 0.17 0.71 20.38
CA ALA A 227 0.33 -0.24 21.48
C ALA A 227 1.19 0.28 22.64
N LEU A 228 1.22 1.60 22.88
CA LEU A 228 1.94 2.18 24.02
C LEU A 228 1.33 1.74 25.36
N GLU A 229 2.15 1.55 26.39
CA GLU A 229 1.65 1.36 27.75
C GLU A 229 0.65 2.48 28.12
N ARG A 230 -0.46 2.10 28.78
CA ARG A 230 -1.55 3.00 29.17
C ARG A 230 -1.09 4.27 29.91
N LYS A 231 0.04 4.20 30.63
CA LYS A 231 0.62 5.34 31.36
C LYS A 231 1.18 6.45 30.45
N TYR A 232 1.52 6.12 29.20
CA TYR A 232 2.02 7.07 28.19
C TYR A 232 0.91 7.53 27.21
N GLN A 233 -0.25 6.88 27.25
CA GLN A 233 -1.39 7.27 26.44
C GLN A 233 -2.15 8.40 27.13
N SER A 234 -2.00 9.63 26.64
CA SER A 234 -2.87 10.74 27.02
C SER A 234 -4.28 10.47 26.48
N LEU A 235 -5.08 9.67 27.20
CA LEU A 235 -6.53 9.45 27.05
C LEU A 235 -7.11 9.74 25.64
N ARG A 236 -6.65 9.02 24.60
CA ARG A 236 -7.38 8.91 23.33
C ARG A 236 -8.11 7.56 23.34
N GLY A 237 -9.42 7.59 23.59
CA GLY A 237 -10.27 6.40 23.62
C GLY A 237 -10.17 5.59 22.32
N ASP A 238 -10.00 6.27 21.20
CA ASP A 238 -9.92 5.71 19.85
C ASP A 238 -8.75 4.72 19.70
N VAL A 239 -7.59 5.03 20.31
CA VAL A 239 -6.41 4.15 20.27
C VAL A 239 -6.63 2.90 21.12
N THR A 240 -7.38 3.02 22.23
CA THR A 240 -7.70 1.88 23.09
C THR A 240 -8.60 0.89 22.38
N GLU A 241 -9.55 1.38 21.58
CA GLU A 241 -10.45 0.54 20.80
C GLU A 241 -9.70 -0.24 19.71
N ILE A 242 -8.80 0.41 18.98
CA ILE A 242 -7.92 -0.22 17.98
C ILE A 242 -7.09 -1.35 18.62
N VAL A 243 -6.48 -1.08 19.78
CA VAL A 243 -5.71 -2.09 20.51
C VAL A 243 -6.56 -3.29 20.90
N ASN A 244 -7.78 -3.06 21.40
CA ASN A 244 -8.68 -4.14 21.79
C ASN A 244 -9.15 -4.97 20.58
N ALA A 245 -9.41 -4.33 19.44
CA ALA A 245 -9.74 -5.00 18.19
C ALA A 245 -8.58 -5.90 17.74
N LEU A 246 -7.34 -5.37 17.76
CA LEU A 246 -6.15 -6.15 17.43
C LEU A 246 -5.96 -7.33 18.37
N LEU A 247 -6.10 -7.14 19.69
CA LEU A 247 -6.03 -8.23 20.67
C LEU A 247 -7.07 -9.31 20.40
N THR A 248 -8.28 -8.93 20.03
CA THR A 248 -9.36 -9.88 19.71
C THR A 248 -9.00 -10.74 18.50
N GLU A 249 -8.37 -10.15 17.49
CA GLU A 249 -7.90 -10.87 16.30
C GLU A 249 -6.68 -11.75 16.60
N LEU A 250 -5.73 -11.27 17.41
CA LEU A 250 -4.55 -12.04 17.83
C LEU A 250 -4.92 -13.25 18.71
N ASP A 251 -5.97 -13.12 19.51
CA ASP A 251 -6.48 -14.20 20.36
C ASP A 251 -7.11 -15.33 19.54
N GLY A 252 -7.45 -15.07 18.28
CA GLY A 252 -7.96 -16.09 17.37
C GLY A 252 -9.28 -16.70 17.81
N ILE A 253 -10.15 -15.90 18.46
CA ILE A 253 -11.55 -16.30 18.76
C ILE A 253 -12.24 -16.74 17.47
N ILE A 254 -11.93 -16.04 16.37
CA ILE A 254 -12.26 -16.43 15.01
C ILE A 254 -11.07 -17.18 14.41
N ASN A 255 -11.33 -18.25 13.66
CA ASN A 255 -10.28 -19.15 13.19
C ASN A 255 -9.33 -18.49 12.16
N ASN A 256 -8.18 -18.03 12.66
CA ASN A 256 -7.08 -17.45 11.90
C ASN A 256 -6.05 -18.51 11.46
N GLU A 257 -6.50 -19.73 11.12
CA GLU A 257 -5.66 -20.73 10.43
C GLU A 257 -4.98 -20.13 9.20
N GLU A 258 -3.70 -20.46 8.99
CA GLU A 258 -2.88 -20.05 7.83
C GLU A 258 -2.67 -18.52 7.67
N ILE A 259 -2.98 -17.74 8.71
CA ILE A 259 -2.67 -16.32 8.79
C ILE A 259 -1.54 -16.12 9.81
N ILE A 260 -0.45 -15.47 9.38
CA ILE A 260 0.65 -15.09 10.26
C ILE A 260 0.68 -13.58 10.42
N THR A 261 0.59 -13.11 11.66
CA THR A 261 0.73 -11.69 12.01
C THR A 261 2.15 -11.43 12.50
N ILE A 262 2.86 -10.53 11.81
CA ILE A 262 4.17 -10.04 12.19
C ILE A 262 4.04 -8.56 12.56
N ALA A 263 4.25 -8.21 13.83
CA ALA A 263 4.34 -6.82 14.26
C ALA A 263 5.79 -6.39 14.38
N ALA A 264 6.13 -5.14 14.05
CA ALA A 264 7.48 -4.60 14.18
C ALA A 264 7.51 -3.36 15.08
N THR A 265 8.49 -3.29 15.99
CA THR A 265 8.74 -2.10 16.83
C THR A 265 10.22 -1.79 16.94
N ASN A 266 10.55 -0.52 17.14
CA ASN A 266 11.89 -0.08 17.52
C ASN A 266 12.06 0.03 19.03
N ASN A 267 10.96 0.10 19.78
CA ASN A 267 10.93 0.41 21.21
C ASN A 267 10.11 -0.65 21.97
N PRO A 268 10.59 -1.90 22.06
CA PRO A 268 9.84 -2.98 22.73
C PRO A 268 9.51 -2.67 24.20
N GLN A 269 10.28 -1.80 24.85
CA GLN A 269 10.05 -1.35 26.23
C GLN A 269 8.86 -0.40 26.41
N LEU A 270 8.37 0.21 25.33
CA LEU A 270 7.19 1.08 25.37
C LEU A 270 5.89 0.32 25.12
N LEU A 271 5.99 -0.93 24.68
CA LEU A 271 4.85 -1.75 24.32
C LEU A 271 4.09 -2.22 25.56
N ASP A 272 2.75 -2.12 25.53
CA ASP A 272 1.91 -2.64 26.59
C ASP A 272 2.10 -4.16 26.80
N HIS A 273 2.26 -4.57 28.06
CA HIS A 273 2.54 -5.96 28.41
C HIS A 273 1.42 -6.92 27.96
N ALA A 274 0.14 -6.48 27.97
CA ALA A 274 -0.97 -7.33 27.58
C ALA A 274 -0.97 -7.64 26.07
N ILE A 275 -0.47 -6.72 25.26
CA ILE A 275 -0.28 -6.94 23.81
C ILE A 275 0.96 -7.80 23.59
N ARG A 276 2.05 -7.46 24.29
CA ARG A 276 3.30 -8.22 24.20
C ARG A 276 3.10 -9.71 24.52
N SER A 277 2.27 -10.02 25.52
CA SER A 277 2.00 -11.41 25.92
C SER A 277 1.19 -12.23 24.91
N ARG A 278 0.65 -11.61 23.84
CA ARG A 278 -0.04 -12.32 22.73
C ARG A 278 0.86 -12.64 21.56
N PHE A 279 2.10 -12.13 21.53
CA PHE A 279 3.10 -12.59 20.59
C PHE A 279 3.77 -13.85 21.15
N GLU A 280 3.66 -14.94 20.40
CA GLU A 280 4.20 -16.25 20.79
C GLU A 280 5.72 -16.32 20.60
N GLU A 281 6.23 -15.57 19.63
CA GLU A 281 7.64 -15.51 19.29
C GLU A 281 8.13 -14.07 19.19
N GLU A 282 9.26 -13.77 19.84
CA GLU A 282 9.95 -12.51 19.70
C GLU A 282 11.29 -12.71 18.97
N ILE A 283 11.53 -11.88 17.95
CA ILE A 283 12.71 -11.92 17.11
C ILE A 283 13.47 -10.59 17.21
N GLU A 284 14.64 -10.66 17.81
CA GLU A 284 15.56 -9.54 17.94
C GLU A 284 16.33 -9.26 16.64
N PHE A 285 16.36 -7.99 16.26
CA PHE A 285 17.20 -7.45 15.20
C PHE A 285 18.29 -6.58 15.81
N THR A 286 19.53 -7.07 15.73
CA THR A 286 20.68 -6.40 16.31
C THR A 286 21.38 -5.50 15.29
N LEU A 287 22.23 -4.59 15.76
CA LEU A 287 23.09 -3.81 14.87
C LEU A 287 24.09 -4.73 14.15
N PRO A 288 24.45 -4.43 12.88
CA PRO A 288 25.33 -5.28 12.09
C PRO A 288 26.73 -5.39 12.70
N THR A 289 27.29 -6.61 12.67
CA THR A 289 28.68 -6.85 13.08
C THR A 289 29.67 -6.21 12.10
N THR A 290 30.95 -6.19 12.43
CA THR A 290 32.00 -5.65 11.53
C THR A 290 32.00 -6.34 10.17
N GLU A 291 31.81 -7.67 10.15
CA GLU A 291 31.71 -8.45 8.92
C GLU A 291 30.43 -8.12 8.14
N ASP A 292 29.29 -8.03 8.83
CA ASP A 292 28.02 -7.65 8.19
C ASP A 292 28.11 -6.24 7.58
N ARG A 293 28.73 -5.27 8.28
CA ARG A 293 28.93 -3.92 7.75
C ARG A 293 29.82 -3.91 6.52
N ARG A 294 30.88 -4.72 6.49
CA ARG A 294 31.75 -4.88 5.30
C ARG A 294 30.94 -5.33 4.10
N GLU A 295 30.08 -6.33 4.26
CA GLU A 295 29.20 -6.81 3.21
C GLU A 295 28.14 -5.78 2.81
N ILE A 296 27.51 -5.11 3.77
CA ILE A 296 26.50 -4.05 3.53
C ILE A 296 27.12 -2.94 2.70
N ILE A 297 28.29 -2.45 3.10
CA ILE A 297 29.01 -1.39 2.37
C ILE A 297 29.34 -1.89 0.96
N LYS A 298 29.97 -3.06 0.83
CA LYS A 298 30.36 -3.61 -0.48
C LYS A 298 29.17 -3.75 -1.42
N LYS A 299 28.02 -4.20 -0.91
CA LYS A 299 26.78 -4.32 -1.68
C LYS A 299 26.26 -2.96 -2.12
N ASN A 300 26.17 -2.00 -1.22
CA ASN A 300 25.69 -0.65 -1.54
C ASN A 300 26.61 0.08 -2.53
N LEU A 301 27.94 -0.05 -2.39
CA LEU A 301 28.90 0.56 -3.31
C LEU A 301 28.72 0.06 -4.75
N LYS A 302 28.35 -1.21 -4.95
CA LYS A 302 28.05 -1.76 -6.29
C LYS A 302 26.81 -1.16 -6.94
N THR A 303 25.90 -0.59 -6.15
CA THR A 303 24.66 0.03 -6.66
C THR A 303 24.82 1.49 -7.05
N LEU A 304 25.99 2.09 -6.77
CA LEU A 304 26.24 3.49 -7.08
C LEU A 304 26.41 3.71 -8.59
N PRO A 305 25.91 4.85 -9.11
CA PRO A 305 26.06 5.19 -10.53
C PRO A 305 27.48 5.69 -10.90
N LEU A 306 28.32 5.99 -9.90
CA LEU A 306 29.68 6.50 -10.08
C LEU A 306 30.73 5.46 -9.67
N LYS A 307 31.93 5.56 -10.26
CA LYS A 307 33.05 4.72 -9.85
C LYS A 307 33.49 5.07 -8.43
N THR A 308 33.93 4.07 -7.67
CA THR A 308 34.37 4.24 -6.28
C THR A 308 35.84 3.90 -6.14
N ASN A 309 36.63 4.80 -5.55
CA ASN A 309 38.01 4.55 -5.12
C ASN A 309 38.10 4.81 -3.60
N ILE A 310 37.75 3.79 -2.82
CA ILE A 310 37.47 3.91 -1.39
C ILE A 310 38.20 2.80 -0.64
N ASN A 311 38.77 3.12 0.52
CA ASN A 311 39.29 2.13 1.44
C ASN A 311 38.15 1.51 2.27
N LEU A 312 37.73 0.30 1.89
CA LEU A 312 36.65 -0.43 2.54
C LEU A 312 36.89 -0.65 4.04
N GLU A 313 38.10 -1.04 4.44
CA GLU A 313 38.43 -1.32 5.85
C GLU A 313 38.41 -0.06 6.71
N SER A 314 38.85 1.07 6.16
CA SER A 314 38.72 2.37 6.82
C SER A 314 37.27 2.76 7.03
N LEU A 315 36.39 2.48 6.07
CA LEU A 315 34.97 2.79 6.20
C LEU A 315 34.26 1.88 7.21
N VAL A 316 34.57 0.58 7.21
CA VAL A 316 34.00 -0.41 8.15
C VAL A 316 34.36 -0.08 9.61
N THR A 317 35.58 0.40 9.86
CA THR A 317 36.04 0.80 11.20
C THR A 317 35.37 2.09 11.67
N LYS A 318 35.20 3.08 10.77
CA LYS A 318 34.53 4.35 11.08
C LYS A 318 33.01 4.25 11.20
N THR A 319 32.40 3.16 10.73
CA THR A 319 30.93 2.96 10.75
C THR A 319 30.45 2.07 11.90
N LYS A 320 31.18 2.02 13.02
CA LYS A 320 30.78 1.26 14.20
C LYS A 320 29.41 1.75 14.73
N ASN A 321 28.56 0.80 15.14
CA ASN A 321 27.21 1.04 15.67
C ASN A 321 26.18 1.66 14.71
N LEU A 322 26.50 1.82 13.42
CA LEU A 322 25.51 2.27 12.44
C LEU A 322 24.65 1.09 11.94
N SER A 323 23.37 1.36 11.70
CA SER A 323 22.46 0.40 11.07
C SER A 323 22.72 0.29 9.56
N GLY A 324 22.15 -0.73 8.91
CA GLY A 324 22.24 -0.87 7.46
C GLY A 324 21.63 0.33 6.71
N ARG A 325 20.52 0.87 7.24
CA ARG A 325 19.89 2.09 6.72
C ARG A 325 20.81 3.31 6.87
N ASP A 326 21.48 3.48 8.01
CA ASP A 326 22.34 4.64 8.23
C ASP A 326 23.57 4.60 7.31
N ILE A 327 24.19 3.42 7.16
CA ILE A 327 25.31 3.24 6.22
C ILE A 327 24.90 3.64 4.79
N LYS A 328 23.72 3.20 4.35
CA LYS A 328 23.21 3.51 3.01
C LYS A 328 22.83 4.99 2.86
N GLU A 329 21.93 5.48 3.71
CA GLU A 329 21.29 6.78 3.55
C GLU A 329 22.11 7.95 4.09
N LYS A 330 22.83 7.76 5.22
CA LYS A 330 23.57 8.83 5.88
C LYS A 330 25.02 8.91 5.45
N ILE A 331 25.62 7.79 5.04
CA ILE A 331 27.04 7.76 4.66
C ILE A 331 27.18 7.68 3.14
N ILE A 332 26.73 6.60 2.51
CA ILE A 332 26.98 6.33 1.09
C ILE A 332 26.24 7.32 0.18
N LYS A 333 24.96 7.56 0.43
CA LYS A 333 24.14 8.50 -0.37
C LYS A 333 24.61 9.94 -0.21
N VAL A 334 24.98 10.36 1.00
CA VAL A 334 25.55 11.69 1.24
C VAL A 334 26.89 11.86 0.51
N ALA A 335 27.75 10.84 0.53
CA ALA A 335 29.01 10.87 -0.23
C ALA A 335 28.78 10.94 -1.75
N LEU A 336 27.75 10.25 -2.27
CA LEU A 336 27.33 10.39 -3.67
C LEU A 336 26.86 11.82 -3.97
N HIS A 337 25.99 12.39 -3.15
CA HIS A 337 25.50 13.75 -3.35
C HIS A 337 26.64 14.77 -3.34
N GLN A 338 27.60 14.63 -2.43
CA GLN A 338 28.78 15.50 -2.39
C GLN A 338 29.62 15.40 -3.67
N ALA A 339 29.83 14.17 -4.18
CA ALA A 339 30.53 13.96 -5.44
C ALA A 339 29.80 14.61 -6.64
N LEU A 340 28.46 14.58 -6.64
CA LEU A 340 27.66 15.22 -7.68
C LEU A 340 27.73 16.75 -7.59
N ILE A 341 27.74 17.32 -6.38
CA ILE A 341 27.89 18.78 -6.15
C ILE A 341 29.27 19.26 -6.63
N GLU A 342 30.32 18.47 -6.41
CA GLU A 342 31.68 18.76 -6.88
C GLU A 342 31.90 18.44 -8.37
N GLU A 343 30.87 17.95 -9.06
CA GLU A 343 30.91 17.54 -10.48
C GLU A 343 32.01 16.48 -10.78
N VAL A 344 32.31 15.61 -9.81
CA VAL A 344 33.34 14.57 -9.94
C VAL A 344 32.74 13.19 -10.27
N CYS A 345 33.38 12.48 -11.20
CA CYS A 345 32.93 11.16 -11.64
C CYS A 345 33.38 9.98 -10.75
N ILE A 346 34.19 10.25 -9.72
CA ILE A 346 34.77 9.22 -8.84
C ILE A 346 34.52 9.60 -7.38
N ILE A 347 33.91 8.69 -6.62
CA ILE A 347 33.73 8.84 -5.18
C ILE A 347 35.00 8.38 -4.47
N THR A 348 35.57 9.25 -3.65
CA THR A 348 36.82 9.02 -2.90
C THR A 348 36.59 9.02 -1.40
N ASP A 349 37.61 8.65 -0.63
CA ASP A 349 37.59 8.70 0.84
C ASP A 349 37.30 10.10 1.41
N LYS A 350 37.56 11.18 0.64
CA LYS A 350 37.22 12.55 1.05
C LYS A 350 35.72 12.75 1.20
N HIS A 351 34.93 12.28 0.24
CA HIS A 351 33.46 12.43 0.28
C HIS A 351 32.84 11.59 1.41
N LEU A 352 33.41 10.43 1.71
CA LEU A 352 32.98 9.62 2.86
C LEU A 352 33.33 10.27 4.19
N THR A 353 34.51 10.88 4.29
CA THR A 353 34.90 11.62 5.50
C THR A 353 34.00 12.82 5.71
N TYR A 354 33.61 13.53 4.64
CA TYR A 354 32.59 14.57 4.70
C TYR A 354 31.26 14.03 5.23
N ALA A 355 30.76 12.92 4.69
CA ALA A 355 29.51 12.31 5.13
C ALA A 355 29.53 11.87 6.61
N LEU A 356 30.65 11.32 7.08
CA LEU A 356 30.85 10.94 8.49
C LEU A 356 30.86 12.16 9.41
N ASN A 357 31.51 13.25 9.01
CA ASN A 357 31.53 14.49 9.80
C ASN A 357 30.12 15.10 9.89
N GLN A 358 29.37 15.12 8.79
CA GLN A 358 27.98 15.58 8.77
C GLN A 358 27.09 14.73 9.69
N PHE A 359 27.25 13.41 9.65
CA PHE A 359 26.51 12.50 10.53
C PHE A 359 26.82 12.76 12.01
N ASN A 360 28.09 12.91 12.36
CA ASN A 360 28.51 13.17 13.75
C ASN A 360 28.01 14.53 14.27
N HIS A 361 28.04 15.57 13.44
CA HIS A 361 27.50 16.88 13.80
C HIS A 361 25.99 16.83 14.08
N ASN A 362 25.23 16.11 13.25
CA ASN A 362 23.79 15.98 13.46
C ASN A 362 23.45 15.22 14.74
N ASN A 363 24.19 14.15 15.07
CA ASN A 363 23.97 13.42 16.32
C ASN A 363 24.29 14.25 17.57
N GLN A 364 25.33 15.09 17.54
CA GLN A 364 25.65 16.01 18.65
C GLN A 364 24.57 17.08 18.84
N ASN A 365 23.97 17.56 17.76
CA ASN A 365 22.85 18.49 17.80
C ASN A 365 21.57 17.84 18.35
N ASP A 366 21.30 16.58 18.00
CA ASP A 366 20.15 15.83 18.53
C ASP A 366 20.30 15.51 20.03
N GLU A 367 21.51 15.23 20.51
CA GLU A 367 21.79 15.02 21.95
C GLU A 367 21.69 16.33 22.75
N SER A 368 22.12 17.47 22.20
CA SER A 368 21.99 18.78 22.84
C SER A 368 20.56 19.32 22.82
N ALA A 369 19.78 19.05 21.76
CA ALA A 369 18.36 19.38 21.70
C ALA A 369 17.52 18.60 22.72
N LYS A 370 17.86 17.33 23.00
CA LYS A 370 17.22 16.53 24.05
C LYS A 370 17.51 17.03 25.47
N GLY A 371 18.65 17.71 25.69
CA GLY A 371 19.00 18.31 26.97
C GLY A 371 18.34 19.67 27.25
N MET A 372 17.67 20.28 26.26
CA MET A 372 17.03 21.59 26.40
C MET A 372 15.55 21.53 26.84
N PHE A 373 14.97 20.33 26.85
CA PHE A 373 13.65 20.04 27.40
C PHE A 373 13.79 19.22 28.69
N VAL A 374 14.39 19.82 29.72
CA VAL A 374 14.31 19.34 31.11
C VAL A 374 13.76 20.45 31.98
#